data_AF-C3X397-F1
#
_entry.id   AF-C3X397-F1
#
_cell.length_a   1.000
_cell.length_b   1.000
_cell.length_c   1.000
_cell.angle_alpha   90.00
_cell.angle_beta   90.00
_cell.angle_gamma   90.00
#
_symmetry.space_group_name_H-M   'P 1'
#
loop_
_entity.id
_entity.type
_entity.pdbx_description
1 polymer ?
#
loop_
_entity_poly.entity_id
_entity_poly.type
_entity_poly.pdbx_seq_one_letter_code
_entity_poly.pdbx_strand_id
1 'polypeptide(L)'
;MARVEIVKRKSSSAIQVPIELIRAKKSAGAAFTFACDSSGLEDKEIYSELGIDAGYFSNIKKSKATLQGDLIKPFCKIVGNTIYPEWIAYQVGCTLVMTKSEAEQRLEEAEKRARDAERKLRALSDIISKAGIE
;
A
#
# COMPACT_ATOMS: atom_id res chain seq x y z
N MET A 1 37.86 -2.51 14.20
CA MET A 1 36.67 -2.64 13.33
C MET A 1 35.49 -2.01 14.05
N ALA A 2 34.97 -0.89 13.55
CA ALA A 2 33.87 -0.16 14.20
C ALA A 2 32.55 -0.93 14.06
N ARG A 3 31.86 -1.09 15.18
CA ARG A 3 30.56 -1.77 15.28
C ARG A 3 29.50 -0.78 14.80
N VAL A 4 28.91 -1.04 13.63
CA VAL A 4 27.78 -0.25 13.13
C VAL A 4 26.55 -0.67 13.92
N GLU A 5 26.09 0.18 14.84
CA GLU A 5 24.78 0.03 15.47
C GLU A 5 23.70 0.36 14.44
N ILE A 6 23.00 -0.68 13.97
CA ILE A 6 21.79 -0.52 13.18
C ILE A 6 20.71 -0.03 14.13
N VAL A 7 20.48 1.29 14.16
CA VAL A 7 19.33 1.88 14.84
C VAL A 7 18.07 1.34 14.16
N LYS A 8 17.45 0.34 14.79
CA LYS A 8 16.19 -0.25 14.36
C LYS A 8 15.10 0.80 14.56
N ARG A 9 14.84 1.63 13.52
CA ARG A 9 13.71 2.56 13.52
C ARG A 9 12.45 1.80 13.89
N LYS A 10 11.73 2.32 14.89
CA LYS A 10 10.43 1.81 15.33
C LYS A 10 9.58 1.62 14.08
N SER A 11 9.22 0.38 13.76
CA SER A 11 8.28 0.11 12.67
C SER A 11 7.02 0.91 12.97
N SER A 12 6.80 2.00 12.25
CA SER A 12 5.55 2.76 12.29
C SER A 12 4.44 1.73 12.11
N SER A 13 3.67 1.45 13.16
CA SER A 13 2.47 0.64 12.99
C SER A 13 1.60 1.41 12.05
N ALA A 14 1.34 0.88 10.84
CA ALA A 14 0.57 1.57 9.81
C ALA A 14 -0.67 2.20 10.44
N ILE A 15 -0.67 3.53 10.53
CA ILE A 15 -1.74 4.25 11.21
C ILE A 15 -2.96 4.11 10.32
N GLN A 16 -3.94 3.33 10.77
CA GLN A 16 -5.22 3.21 10.09
C GLN A 16 -6.02 4.49 10.33
N VAL A 17 -5.98 5.37 9.33
CA VAL A 17 -6.81 6.57 9.30
C VAL A 17 -8.14 6.23 8.60
N PRO A 18 -9.29 6.54 9.21
CA PRO A 18 -10.59 6.38 8.56
C PRO A 18 -10.65 7.07 7.19
N ILE A 19 -11.15 6.35 6.19
CA ILE A 19 -11.15 6.80 4.79
C ILE A 19 -11.97 8.10 4.60
N GLU A 20 -12.98 8.33 5.43
CA GLU A 20 -13.82 9.53 5.43
C GLU A 20 -12.99 10.79 5.73
N LEU A 21 -12.03 10.69 6.65
CA LEU A 21 -11.14 11.81 7.01
C LEU A 21 -10.18 12.15 5.87
N ILE A 22 -9.77 11.14 5.12
CA ILE A 22 -8.92 11.30 3.93
C ILE A 22 -9.75 11.99 2.84
N ARG A 23 -10.94 11.46 2.52
CA ARG A 23 -11.84 12.00 1.49
C ARG A 23 -12.32 13.43 1.77
N ALA A 24 -12.40 13.82 3.04
CA ALA A 24 -12.80 15.17 3.44
C ALA A 24 -11.75 16.26 3.12
N LYS A 25 -10.52 15.90 2.74
CA LYS A 25 -9.48 16.89 2.39
C LYS A 25 -9.83 17.58 1.08
N LYS A 26 -9.78 18.93 1.10
CA LYS A 26 -10.22 19.79 -0.01
C LYS A 26 -9.20 19.94 -1.14
N SER A 27 -7.96 19.52 -0.94
CA SER A 27 -6.87 19.73 -1.90
C SER A 27 -5.75 18.70 -1.73
N ALA A 28 -4.92 18.57 -2.76
CA ALA A 28 -3.76 17.70 -2.75
C ALA A 28 -2.77 18.09 -1.64
N GLY A 29 -2.51 19.38 -1.43
CA GLY A 29 -1.64 19.85 -0.36
C GLY A 29 -2.19 19.58 1.04
N ALA A 30 -3.52 19.62 1.21
CA ALA A 30 -4.15 19.26 2.48
C ALA A 30 -4.06 17.75 2.76
N ALA A 31 -4.23 16.91 1.74
CA ALA A 31 -4.03 15.46 1.86
C ALA A 31 -2.56 15.09 2.13
N PHE A 32 -1.63 15.73 1.43
CA PHE A 32 -0.19 15.56 1.63
C PHE A 32 0.24 15.99 3.04
N THR A 33 -0.22 17.17 3.49
CA THR A 33 0.06 17.67 4.85
C THR A 33 -0.51 16.71 5.89
N PHE A 34 -1.75 16.23 5.70
CA PHE A 34 -2.35 15.26 6.61
C PHE A 34 -1.58 13.94 6.67
N ALA A 35 -1.02 13.47 5.55
CA ALA A 35 -0.15 12.30 5.53
C ALA A 35 1.15 12.51 6.32
N CYS A 36 1.75 13.70 6.23
CA CYS A 36 2.92 14.07 7.02
C CYS A 36 2.57 14.16 8.51
N ASP A 37 1.53 14.90 8.87
CA ASP A 37 1.10 15.09 10.26
C ASP A 37 0.75 13.76 10.93
N SER A 38 0.09 12.86 10.18
CA SER A 38 -0.25 11.52 10.68
C SER A 38 0.98 10.65 10.94
N SER A 39 2.13 10.93 10.34
CA SER A 39 3.36 10.16 10.56
C SER A 39 4.03 10.43 11.90
N GLY A 40 3.77 11.60 12.50
CA GLY A 40 4.47 12.08 13.70
C GLY A 40 5.94 12.48 13.46
N LEU A 41 6.41 12.50 12.22
CA LEU A 41 7.74 12.97 11.85
C LEU A 41 7.73 14.49 11.62
N GLU A 42 8.87 15.13 11.85
CA GLU A 42 9.07 16.52 11.46
C GLU A 42 9.21 16.64 9.93
N ASP A 43 8.73 17.75 9.36
CA ASP A 43 8.86 18.05 7.93
C ASP A 43 10.30 17.87 7.43
N LYS A 44 11.29 18.24 8.26
CA LYS A 44 12.73 18.10 7.95
C LYS A 44 13.18 16.67 7.80
N GLU A 45 12.69 15.76 8.62
CA GLU A 45 13.02 14.35 8.52
C GLU A 45 12.50 13.79 7.19
N ILE A 46 11.28 14.19 6.81
CA ILE A 46 10.61 13.72 5.59
C ILE A 46 11.33 14.25 4.34
N TYR A 47 11.51 15.57 4.19
CA TYR A 47 12.08 16.12 2.96
C TYR A 47 13.56 15.74 2.79
N SER A 48 14.30 15.61 3.90
CA SER A 48 15.71 15.19 3.86
C SER A 48 15.84 13.75 3.41
N GLU A 49 14.98 12.85 3.90
CA GLU A 49 15.00 11.43 3.51
C GLU A 49 14.45 11.19 2.10
N LEU A 50 13.53 12.04 1.64
CA LEU A 50 13.08 12.07 0.24
C LEU A 50 14.12 12.64 -0.73
N GLY A 51 15.13 13.37 -0.24
CA GLY A 51 16.11 14.05 -1.08
C GLY A 51 15.55 15.23 -1.85
N ILE A 52 14.57 15.95 -1.28
CA ILE A 52 13.97 17.15 -1.88
C ILE A 52 14.21 18.39 -1.02
N ASP A 53 14.20 19.57 -1.65
CA ASP A 53 14.43 20.81 -0.93
C ASP A 53 13.19 21.25 -0.11
N ALA A 54 13.46 21.98 0.99
CA ALA A 54 12.42 22.44 1.91
C ALA A 54 11.40 23.40 1.25
N GLY A 55 11.84 24.18 0.25
CA GLY A 55 10.97 25.11 -0.47
C GLY A 55 9.96 24.37 -1.34
N TYR A 56 10.41 23.38 -2.10
CA TYR A 56 9.56 22.48 -2.88
C TYR A 56 8.60 21.70 -1.98
N PHE A 57 9.08 21.13 -0.88
CA PHE A 57 8.22 20.47 0.12
C PHE A 57 7.13 21.41 0.66
N SER A 58 7.49 22.64 1.01
CA SER A 58 6.53 23.66 1.45
C SER A 58 5.50 24.01 0.36
N ASN A 59 5.93 24.06 -0.91
CA ASN A 59 5.04 24.32 -2.04
C ASN A 59 4.05 23.16 -2.26
N ILE A 60 4.46 21.91 -2.04
CA ILE A 60 3.54 20.76 -2.10
C ILE A 60 2.46 20.90 -1.02
N LYS A 61 2.84 21.17 0.24
CA LYS A 61 1.88 21.40 1.34
C LYS A 61 0.87 22.51 1.03
N LYS A 62 1.29 23.53 0.27
CA LYS A 62 0.46 24.66 -0.16
C LYS A 62 -0.30 24.42 -1.47
N SER A 63 -0.26 23.22 -2.04
CA SER A 63 -0.83 22.89 -3.36
C SER A 63 -0.29 23.74 -4.52
N LYS A 64 0.94 24.26 -4.39
CA LYS A 64 1.65 25.03 -5.45
C LYS A 64 2.62 24.16 -6.26
N ALA A 65 2.86 22.94 -5.80
CA ALA A 65 3.64 21.92 -6.48
C ALA A 65 3.00 20.55 -6.24
N THR A 66 3.35 19.57 -7.06
CA THR A 66 2.89 18.18 -6.92
C THR A 66 4.10 17.29 -6.65
N LEU A 67 3.96 16.33 -5.73
CA LEU A 67 4.99 15.32 -5.52
C LEU A 67 5.22 14.53 -6.81
N GLN A 68 6.48 14.37 -7.22
CA GLN A 68 6.82 13.55 -8.38
C GLN A 68 6.34 12.10 -8.20
N GLY A 69 5.81 11.49 -9.25
CA GLY A 69 5.22 10.15 -9.19
C GLY A 69 6.17 9.09 -8.62
N ASP A 70 7.45 9.15 -9.01
CA ASP A 70 8.48 8.22 -8.54
C ASP A 70 8.78 8.34 -7.03
N LEU A 71 8.45 9.48 -6.43
CA LEU A 71 8.63 9.73 -5.00
C LEU A 71 7.44 9.26 -4.15
N ILE A 72 6.31 8.87 -4.75
CA ILE A 72 5.11 8.44 -4.00
C ILE A 72 5.42 7.22 -3.14
N LYS A 73 6.10 6.21 -3.69
CA LYS A 73 6.44 4.98 -2.95
C LYS A 73 7.45 5.25 -1.82
N PRO A 74 8.59 5.93 -2.06
CA PRO A 74 9.48 6.38 -0.99
C PRO A 74 8.77 7.19 0.08
N PHE A 75 7.92 8.15 -0.32
CA PHE A 75 7.12 8.97 0.59
C PHE A 75 6.26 8.11 1.52
N CYS A 76 5.43 7.22 0.97
CA CYS A 76 4.55 6.35 1.76
C CYS A 76 5.34 5.45 2.72
N LYS A 77 6.54 5.01 2.33
CA LYS A 77 7.44 4.23 3.19
C LYS A 77 7.98 5.07 4.36
N ILE A 78 8.34 6.33 4.10
CA ILE A 78 8.88 7.26 5.11
C ILE A 78 7.77 7.65 6.10
N VAL A 79 6.61 8.11 5.60
CA VAL A 79 5.50 8.56 6.46
C VAL A 79 4.70 7.40 7.07
N GLY A 80 4.91 6.17 6.60
CA GLY A 80 4.27 4.96 7.11
C GLY A 80 2.77 4.86 6.85
N ASN A 81 2.26 5.57 5.84
CA ASN A 81 0.83 5.58 5.48
C ASN A 81 0.62 5.84 3.99
N THR A 82 -0.60 5.57 3.52
CA THR A 82 -1.04 5.68 2.11
C THR A 82 -2.05 6.81 1.88
N ILE A 83 -2.19 7.73 2.85
CA ILE A 83 -3.23 8.77 2.86
C ILE A 83 -3.21 9.62 1.59
N TYR A 84 -2.02 10.04 1.15
CA TYR A 84 -1.87 10.90 -0.03
C TYR A 84 -2.31 10.21 -1.33
N PRO A 85 -1.79 9.02 -1.70
CA PRO A 85 -2.26 8.33 -2.89
C PRO A 85 -3.71 7.83 -2.79
N GLU A 86 -4.23 7.52 -1.58
CA GLU A 86 -5.65 7.18 -1.40
C GLU A 86 -6.56 8.36 -1.73
N TRP A 87 -6.19 9.57 -1.30
CA TRP A 87 -6.90 10.78 -1.67
C TRP A 87 -6.88 11.00 -3.19
N ILE A 88 -5.73 10.81 -3.84
CA ILE A 88 -5.60 10.91 -5.30
C ILE A 88 -6.52 9.89 -5.99
N ALA A 89 -6.50 8.63 -5.57
CA ALA A 89 -7.37 7.60 -6.12
C ALA A 89 -8.86 7.98 -5.99
N TYR A 90 -9.26 8.52 -4.82
CA TYR A 90 -10.61 9.01 -4.61
C TYR A 90 -10.99 10.17 -5.54
N GLN A 91 -10.09 11.11 -5.81
CA GLN A 91 -10.36 12.19 -6.78
C GLN A 91 -10.62 11.65 -8.20
N VAL A 92 -10.06 10.49 -8.55
CA VAL A 92 -10.29 9.80 -9.83
C VAL A 92 -11.57 8.95 -9.82
N GLY A 93 -12.22 8.78 -8.66
CA GLY A 93 -13.37 7.88 -8.50
C GLY A 93 -12.95 6.41 -8.32
N CYS A 94 -11.73 6.17 -7.85
CA CYS A 94 -11.18 4.83 -7.63
C CYS A 94 -10.79 4.64 -6.15
N THR A 95 -10.35 3.42 -5.82
CA THR A 95 -9.76 3.08 -4.52
C THR A 95 -8.44 2.36 -4.72
N LEU A 96 -7.52 2.50 -3.77
CA LEU A 96 -6.29 1.73 -3.78
C LEU A 96 -6.57 0.30 -3.29
N VAL A 97 -6.02 -0.66 -4.02
CA VAL A 97 -5.99 -2.06 -3.61
C VAL A 97 -4.55 -2.52 -3.58
N MET A 98 -4.18 -3.31 -2.57
CA MET A 98 -2.86 -3.90 -2.52
C MET A 98 -2.70 -4.86 -3.70
N THR A 99 -1.70 -4.64 -4.53
CA THR A 99 -1.32 -5.59 -5.56
C THR A 99 -0.74 -6.83 -4.88
N LYS A 100 -1.26 -8.01 -5.26
CA LYS A 100 -0.68 -9.29 -4.84
C LYS A 100 0.76 -9.35 -5.33
N SER A 101 1.65 -9.87 -4.50
CA SER A 101 2.99 -10.25 -4.96
C SER A 101 2.89 -11.36 -6.00
N GLU A 102 3.90 -11.48 -6.87
CA GLU A 102 3.95 -12.58 -7.85
C GLU A 102 3.91 -13.96 -7.19
N ALA A 103 4.47 -14.08 -5.98
CA ALA A 103 4.44 -15.30 -5.18
C ALA A 103 3.01 -15.65 -4.72
N GLU A 104 2.25 -14.64 -4.28
CA GLU A 104 0.85 -14.82 -3.88
C GLU A 104 -0.05 -15.13 -5.09
N GLN A 105 0.22 -14.55 -6.26
CA GLN A 105 -0.48 -14.90 -7.50
C GLN A 105 -0.23 -16.36 -7.92
N ARG A 106 1.04 -16.80 -7.91
CA ARG A 106 1.40 -18.19 -8.26
C ARG A 106 0.83 -19.20 -7.28
N LEU A 107 0.77 -18.86 -5.99
CA LEU A 107 0.16 -19.72 -4.97
C LEU A 107 -1.33 -19.88 -5.21
N GLU A 108 -2.05 -18.79 -5.48
CA GLU A 108 -3.48 -18.84 -5.76
C GLU A 108 -3.81 -19.62 -7.05
N GLU A 109 -2.97 -19.52 -8.08
CA GLU A 109 -3.09 -20.33 -9.30
C GLU A 109 -2.82 -21.81 -9.05
N ALA A 110 -1.86 -22.14 -8.19
CA ALA A 110 -1.58 -23.53 -7.80
C ALA A 110 -2.74 -24.10 -6.97
N GLU A 111 -3.26 -23.34 -6.01
CA GLU A 111 -4.41 -23.73 -5.21
C GLU A 111 -5.68 -23.85 -6.05
N LYS A 112 -5.89 -22.96 -7.03
CA LYS A 112 -7.03 -23.06 -7.96
C LYS A 112 -6.94 -24.34 -8.77
N ARG A 113 -5.76 -24.69 -9.28
CA ARG A 113 -5.52 -25.96 -9.98
C ARG A 113 -5.74 -27.18 -9.08
N ALA A 114 -5.31 -27.12 -7.82
CA ALA A 114 -5.55 -28.18 -6.85
C ALA A 114 -7.05 -28.37 -6.58
N ARG A 115 -7.78 -27.28 -6.32
CA ARG A 115 -9.24 -27.30 -6.10
C ARG A 115 -10.00 -27.84 -7.32
N ASP A 116 -9.61 -27.46 -8.53
CA ASP A 116 -10.25 -27.95 -9.75
C ASP A 116 -9.95 -29.43 -10.00
N ALA A 117 -8.75 -29.91 -9.65
CA ALA A 117 -8.39 -31.33 -9.71
C ALA A 117 -9.17 -32.15 -8.68
N GLU A 118 -9.26 -31.67 -7.44
CA GLU A 118 -10.05 -32.31 -6.38
C GLU A 118 -11.54 -32.39 -6.74
N ARG A 119 -12.11 -31.32 -7.32
CA ARG A 119 -13.50 -31.33 -7.81
C ARG A 119 -13.72 -32.37 -8.90
N LYS A 120 -12.80 -32.50 -9.85
CA LYS A 120 -12.88 -33.50 -10.92
C LYS A 120 -12.74 -34.92 -10.39
N LEU A 121 -11.79 -35.16 -9.49
CA LEU A 121 -11.61 -36.45 -8.83
C LEU A 121 -12.85 -36.85 -8.03
N ARG A 122 -13.44 -35.91 -7.28
CA ARG A 122 -14.67 -36.15 -6.52
C ARG A 122 -15.84 -36.48 -7.45
N ALA A 123 -16.01 -35.72 -8.53
CA ALA A 123 -17.05 -36.00 -9.52
C ALA A 123 -16.87 -37.38 -10.18
N LEU A 124 -15.63 -37.77 -10.52
CA LEU A 124 -15.33 -39.10 -11.08
C LEU A 124 -15.55 -40.23 -10.07
N SER A 125 -15.12 -40.03 -8.81
CA SER A 125 -15.36 -40.97 -7.71
C SER A 125 -16.86 -41.19 -7.45
N ASP A 126 -17.64 -40.11 -7.50
CA ASP A 126 -19.09 -40.18 -7.35
C ASP A 126 -19.77 -40.91 -8.52
N ILE A 127 -19.21 -40.81 -9.74
CA ILE A 127 -19.69 -41.54 -10.92
C ILE A 127 -19.36 -43.04 -10.80
N ILE A 128 -18.13 -43.40 -10.42
CA ILE A 128 -17.71 -44.79 -10.24
C ILE A 128 -18.53 -45.46 -9.14
N SER A 129 -18.74 -44.76 -8.01
CA SER A 129 -19.54 -45.27 -6.89
C SER A 129 -21.01 -45.47 -7.26
N LYS A 130 -21.58 -44.65 -8.15
CA LYS A 130 -22.95 -44.80 -8.64
C LYS A 130 -23.09 -45.83 -9.77
N ALA A 131 -22.02 -46.10 -10.51
CA ALA A 131 -22.01 -47.06 -11.61
C ALA A 131 -21.84 -48.51 -11.14
N GLY A 132 -21.52 -48.76 -9.86
CA GLY A 132 -21.43 -50.11 -9.29
C GLY A 132 -20.35 -50.98 -9.92
N ILE A 133 -19.23 -50.37 -10.32
CA ILE A 133 -18.06 -51.08 -10.85
C ILE A 133 -17.08 -51.25 -9.67
N GLU A 134 -17.20 -52.36 -8.94
CA GLU A 134 -16.13 -52.90 -8.09
C GLU A 134 -15.20 -53.82 -8.90
#